data_AF-A0A345YMH3-F1
#
_entry.id   AF-A0A345YMH3-F1
#
_cell.length_a   1.000
_cell.length_b   1.000
_cell.length_c   1.000
_cell.angle_alpha   90.00
_cell.angle_beta   90.00
_cell.angle_gamma   90.00
#
_symmetry.space_group_name_H-M   'P 1'
#
loop_
_entity.id
_entity.type
_entity.pdbx_description
1 polymer ?
#
loop_
_entity_poly.entity_id
_entity_poly.type
_entity_poly.pdbx_seq_one_letter_code
_entity_poly.pdbx_strand_id
1 'polypeptide(L)'
;MSTDETPAPGTEHGPASPEPAPPTLYTGIVLYSAEDPEASAMLVVDGLIAWTGPEDSAHVLHGDVPAVDATGCLVTPGFVDAAATADGTAPDPAGLAAAAARGIVLRLPGPTGTRDGVRVVAPVTESADYLDLLADGTPLAFGSAAEAAARDPWDWVRGAARTAPAAQRISDRAAFLAATRGGQRVAGNRHPGSLRTGLPATFVVWEPWDLTVRSAAERVDSWSTDPRSRTPLLPDIDQGTPRALRTVVEGRILHDGLGQAAP
;
A
#
# COMPACT_ATOMS: atom_id res chain seq x y z
N MET A 1 -29.84 63.58 1.03
CA MET A 1 -29.41 62.91 -0.22
C MET A 1 -28.29 61.95 0.16
N SER A 2 -28.66 60.71 0.49
CA SER A 2 -27.70 59.61 0.65
C SER A 2 -27.85 58.72 -0.57
N THR A 3 -26.80 58.63 -1.37
CA THR A 3 -26.65 57.62 -2.42
C THR A 3 -26.07 56.37 -1.79
N ASP A 4 -26.85 55.30 -1.83
CA ASP A 4 -26.48 53.94 -1.47
C ASP A 4 -25.78 53.31 -2.70
N GLU A 5 -24.53 52.90 -2.54
CA GLU A 5 -23.75 52.21 -3.58
C GLU A 5 -23.52 50.77 -3.12
N THR A 6 -24.26 49.84 -3.73
CA THR A 6 -24.16 48.40 -3.49
C THR A 6 -22.84 47.86 -4.08
N PRO A 7 -21.96 47.19 -3.31
CA PRO A 7 -20.76 46.60 -3.88
C PRO A 7 -21.08 45.30 -4.62
N ALA A 8 -20.43 45.10 -5.76
CA ALA A 8 -20.55 43.90 -6.59
C ALA A 8 -20.02 42.64 -5.88
N PRO A 9 -20.56 41.43 -6.18
CA PRO A 9 -20.14 40.20 -5.54
C PRO A 9 -18.71 39.83 -5.93
N GLY A 10 -17.88 39.58 -4.91
CA GLY A 10 -16.50 39.17 -5.04
C GLY A 10 -16.37 37.79 -5.70
N THR A 11 -15.37 37.69 -6.57
CA THR A 11 -14.92 36.46 -7.20
C THR A 11 -14.54 35.43 -6.14
N GLU A 12 -15.33 34.36 -5.99
CA GLU A 12 -14.95 33.19 -5.20
C GLU A 12 -13.68 32.58 -5.82
N HIS A 13 -12.55 32.75 -5.13
CA HIS A 13 -11.37 31.93 -5.36
C HIS A 13 -11.75 30.49 -4.99
N GLY A 14 -11.82 29.60 -5.99
CA GLY A 14 -11.86 28.16 -5.75
C GLY A 14 -10.72 27.75 -4.81
N PRO A 15 -10.87 26.63 -4.07
CA PRO A 15 -9.88 26.22 -3.09
C PRO A 15 -8.50 26.17 -3.74
N ALA A 16 -7.55 26.89 -3.16
CA ALA A 16 -6.17 26.90 -3.61
C ALA A 16 -5.68 25.46 -3.77
N SER A 17 -5.08 25.14 -4.92
CA SER A 17 -4.41 23.86 -5.12
C SER A 17 -3.43 23.66 -3.96
N PRO A 18 -3.46 22.50 -3.26
CA PRO A 18 -2.57 22.28 -2.14
C PRO A 18 -1.12 22.45 -2.62
N GLU A 19 -0.33 23.18 -1.82
CA GLU A 19 1.09 23.39 -2.10
C GLU A 19 1.78 22.01 -2.24
N PRO A 20 2.58 21.79 -3.29
CA PRO A 20 3.22 20.51 -3.51
C PRO A 20 4.13 20.17 -2.33
N ALA A 21 4.03 18.94 -1.83
CA ALA A 21 4.91 18.46 -0.78
C ALA A 21 6.38 18.55 -1.25
N PRO A 22 7.33 18.93 -0.37
CA PRO A 22 8.72 19.03 -0.76
C PRO A 22 9.25 17.69 -1.28
N PRO A 23 10.21 17.70 -2.23
CA PRO A 23 10.81 16.48 -2.72
C PRO A 23 11.45 15.70 -1.56
N THR A 24 11.23 14.40 -1.53
CA THR A 24 11.67 13.52 -0.44
C THR A 24 12.36 12.30 -1.01
N LEU A 25 13.60 12.08 -0.63
CA LEU A 25 14.37 10.89 -0.98
C LEU A 25 14.30 9.88 0.18
N TYR A 26 13.78 8.67 -0.05
CA TYR A 26 13.83 7.56 0.90
C TYR A 26 15.07 6.71 0.60
N THR A 27 15.93 6.47 1.58
CA THR A 27 17.18 5.69 1.43
C THR A 27 17.20 4.47 2.36
N GLY A 28 18.08 3.51 2.06
CA GLY A 28 18.22 2.25 2.81
C GLY A 28 16.99 1.31 2.76
N ILE A 29 16.02 1.58 1.90
CA ILE A 29 14.75 0.83 1.85
C ILE A 29 14.91 -0.53 1.18
N VAL A 30 13.96 -1.43 1.42
CA VAL A 30 13.70 -2.60 0.57
C VAL A 30 12.44 -2.31 -0.24
N LEU A 31 12.58 -2.08 -1.55
CA LEU A 31 11.43 -1.72 -2.40
C LEU A 31 10.72 -2.97 -2.95
N TYR A 32 9.46 -3.17 -2.61
CA TYR A 32 8.62 -4.22 -3.22
C TYR A 32 8.22 -3.83 -4.65
N SER A 33 9.15 -4.00 -5.59
CA SER A 33 8.96 -3.77 -7.02
C SER A 33 9.56 -4.90 -7.84
N ALA A 34 8.80 -5.39 -8.81
CA ALA A 34 9.30 -6.37 -9.77
C ALA A 34 10.11 -5.71 -10.91
N GLU A 35 9.93 -4.41 -11.15
CA GLU A 35 10.64 -3.69 -12.20
C GLU A 35 12.04 -3.23 -11.75
N ASP A 36 12.19 -2.96 -10.45
CA ASP A 36 13.44 -2.53 -9.86
C ASP A 36 13.70 -3.29 -8.54
N PRO A 37 14.06 -4.58 -8.64
CA PRO A 37 14.19 -5.46 -7.48
C PRO A 37 15.41 -5.16 -6.60
N GLU A 38 16.34 -4.37 -7.10
CA GLU A 38 17.59 -3.98 -6.42
C GLU A 38 17.52 -2.54 -5.89
N ALA A 39 16.41 -1.83 -6.10
CA ALA A 39 16.22 -0.49 -5.57
C ALA A 39 16.33 -0.48 -4.05
N SER A 40 17.29 0.29 -3.55
CA SER A 40 17.45 0.61 -2.13
C SER A 40 17.16 2.08 -1.82
N ALA A 41 16.75 2.85 -2.82
CA ALA A 41 16.29 4.22 -2.66
C ALA A 41 15.14 4.55 -3.62
N MET A 42 14.30 5.52 -3.20
CA MET A 42 13.15 6.00 -3.97
C MET A 42 12.96 7.50 -3.75
N LEU A 43 12.85 8.27 -4.82
CA LEU A 43 12.60 9.70 -4.79
C LEU A 43 11.12 9.99 -5.09
N VAL A 44 10.50 10.82 -4.27
CA VAL A 44 9.15 11.37 -4.49
C VAL A 44 9.25 12.86 -4.80
N VAL A 45 8.66 13.29 -5.91
CA VAL A 45 8.56 14.71 -6.33
C VAL A 45 7.17 14.96 -6.89
N ASP A 46 6.53 16.07 -6.50
CA ASP A 46 5.19 16.47 -6.96
C ASP A 46 4.14 15.35 -6.86
N GLY A 47 4.26 14.54 -5.81
CA GLY A 47 3.39 13.39 -5.54
C GLY A 47 3.53 12.22 -6.50
N LEU A 48 4.62 12.15 -7.26
CA LEU A 48 4.99 11.03 -8.12
C LEU A 48 6.23 10.31 -7.57
N ILE A 49 6.33 9.02 -7.84
CA ILE A 49 7.61 8.29 -7.75
C ILE A 49 8.47 8.79 -8.93
N ALA A 50 9.40 9.69 -8.66
CA ALA A 50 10.20 10.34 -9.69
C ALA A 50 11.42 9.51 -10.10
N TRP A 51 11.92 8.67 -9.18
CA TRP A 51 13.06 7.81 -9.42
C TRP A 51 13.11 6.65 -8.41
N THR A 52 13.65 5.51 -8.84
CA THR A 52 14.01 4.36 -8.00
C THR A 52 15.40 3.87 -8.42
N GLY A 53 16.14 3.28 -7.49
CA GLY A 53 17.41 2.64 -7.81
C GLY A 53 18.32 2.43 -6.59
N PRO A 54 19.60 2.12 -6.81
CA PRO A 54 20.56 1.92 -5.73
C PRO A 54 20.86 3.21 -4.97
N GLU A 55 20.94 3.13 -3.64
CA GLU A 55 21.21 4.27 -2.76
C GLU A 55 22.48 5.05 -3.13
N ASP A 56 23.58 4.38 -3.50
CA ASP A 56 24.81 5.05 -3.92
C ASP A 56 24.58 5.98 -5.11
N SER A 57 23.72 5.57 -6.05
CA SER A 57 23.34 6.41 -7.19
C SER A 57 22.43 7.56 -6.76
N ALA A 58 21.55 7.33 -5.79
CA ALA A 58 20.69 8.37 -5.24
C ALA A 58 21.49 9.52 -4.63
N HIS A 59 22.54 9.22 -3.85
CA HIS A 59 23.41 10.23 -3.24
C HIS A 59 24.16 11.07 -4.29
N VAL A 60 24.55 10.46 -5.41
CA VAL A 60 25.22 11.17 -6.51
C VAL A 60 24.25 12.05 -7.30
N LEU A 61 23.05 11.54 -7.59
CA LEU A 61 22.09 12.20 -8.48
C LEU A 61 21.18 13.20 -7.75
N HIS A 62 20.93 13.00 -6.47
CA HIS A 62 19.90 13.68 -5.69
C HIS A 62 20.37 14.07 -4.27
N GLY A 63 21.69 14.24 -4.07
CA GLY A 63 22.27 14.55 -2.75
C GLY A 63 21.88 15.92 -2.17
N ASP A 64 21.23 16.77 -2.95
CA ASP A 64 20.66 18.06 -2.54
C ASP A 64 19.21 17.95 -2.03
N VAL A 65 18.54 16.82 -2.27
CA VAL A 65 17.17 16.57 -1.82
C VAL A 65 17.16 16.09 -0.37
N PRO A 66 16.23 16.57 0.49
CA PRO A 66 16.06 16.04 1.84
C PRO A 66 15.88 14.51 1.83
N ALA A 67 16.79 13.82 2.52
CA ALA A 67 16.78 12.37 2.67
C ALA A 67 16.08 11.96 3.97
N VAL A 68 15.29 10.90 3.87
CA VAL A 68 14.70 10.15 4.97
C VAL A 68 15.42 8.81 5.00
N ASP A 69 16.22 8.60 6.05
CA ASP A 69 16.81 7.30 6.34
C ASP A 69 15.69 6.34 6.76
N ALA A 70 15.45 5.34 5.93
CA ALA A 70 14.50 4.27 6.17
C ALA A 70 15.23 2.92 6.04
N THR A 71 16.47 2.86 6.52
CA THR A 71 17.32 1.67 6.46
C THR A 71 16.60 0.42 6.99
N GLY A 72 16.54 -0.61 6.15
CA GLY A 72 15.90 -1.90 6.44
C GLY A 72 14.37 -1.88 6.36
N CYS A 73 13.74 -0.72 6.21
CA CYS A 73 12.28 -0.63 6.09
C CYS A 73 11.80 -1.20 4.75
N LEU A 74 10.74 -1.99 4.78
CA LEU A 74 10.08 -2.47 3.58
C LEU A 74 9.12 -1.41 3.03
N VAL A 75 9.18 -1.14 1.73
CA VAL A 75 8.26 -0.22 1.04
C VAL A 75 7.39 -1.00 0.06
N THR A 76 6.06 -0.96 0.24
CA THR A 76 5.10 -1.71 -0.58
C THR A 76 3.97 -0.85 -1.13
N PRO A 77 3.25 -1.30 -2.18
CA PRO A 77 1.90 -0.81 -2.42
C PRO A 77 1.05 -0.93 -1.16
N GLY A 78 0.18 0.05 -0.93
CA GLY A 78 -0.73 0.02 0.21
C GLY A 78 -1.96 -0.86 -0.02
N PHE A 79 -2.55 -1.30 1.08
CA PHE A 79 -3.78 -2.08 1.09
C PHE A 79 -4.98 -1.24 0.66
N VAL A 80 -5.94 -1.87 -0.01
CA VAL A 80 -7.23 -1.29 -0.33
C VAL A 80 -8.30 -2.09 0.40
N ASP A 81 -9.05 -1.43 1.27
CA ASP A 81 -10.25 -2.03 1.84
C ASP A 81 -11.36 -1.99 0.80
N ALA A 82 -11.53 -3.10 0.06
CA ALA A 82 -12.49 -3.14 -1.04
C ALA A 82 -13.95 -3.13 -0.56
N ALA A 83 -14.22 -3.43 0.72
CA ALA A 83 -15.56 -3.56 1.28
C ALA A 83 -15.66 -2.82 2.62
N ALA A 84 -15.24 -1.56 2.65
CA ALA A 84 -15.14 -0.77 3.88
C ALA A 84 -16.50 -0.42 4.48
N THR A 85 -17.55 -0.44 3.66
CA THR A 85 -18.96 -0.17 4.02
C THR A 85 -19.86 -1.07 3.19
N ALA A 86 -20.35 -2.16 3.81
CA ALA A 86 -21.07 -3.22 3.11
C ALA A 86 -22.38 -2.74 2.45
N ASP A 87 -22.98 -1.66 2.96
CA ASP A 87 -24.23 -1.07 2.45
C ASP A 87 -24.05 -0.14 1.24
N GLY A 88 -22.80 0.07 0.79
CA GLY A 88 -22.49 0.95 -0.34
C GLY A 88 -22.41 2.43 -0.01
N THR A 89 -22.56 2.82 1.26
CA THR A 89 -22.37 4.21 1.69
C THR A 89 -20.90 4.61 1.59
N ALA A 90 -20.60 5.87 1.28
CA ALA A 90 -19.21 6.32 1.24
C ALA A 90 -18.55 6.15 2.63
N PRO A 91 -17.33 5.58 2.72
CA PRO A 91 -16.64 5.42 3.99
C PRO A 91 -16.41 6.77 4.69
N ASP A 92 -16.64 6.81 6.00
CA ASP A 92 -16.42 8.02 6.81
C ASP A 92 -14.95 8.51 6.69
N PRO A 93 -14.73 9.76 6.23
CA PRO A 93 -13.41 10.36 6.17
C PRO A 93 -12.68 10.39 7.51
N ALA A 94 -13.40 10.47 8.64
CA ALA A 94 -12.77 10.46 9.97
C ALA A 94 -12.03 9.14 10.26
N GLY A 95 -12.43 8.04 9.62
CA GLY A 95 -11.75 6.75 9.73
C GLY A 95 -10.46 6.63 8.90
N LEU A 96 -10.15 7.62 8.03
CA LEU A 96 -9.03 7.54 7.10
C LEU A 96 -7.68 7.45 7.83
N ALA A 97 -7.45 8.28 8.86
CA ALA A 97 -6.20 8.27 9.62
C ALA A 97 -5.95 6.93 10.31
N ALA A 98 -6.99 6.34 10.92
CA ALA A 98 -6.89 5.04 11.58
C ALA A 98 -6.69 3.87 10.59
N ALA A 99 -7.16 4.01 9.35
CA ALA A 99 -6.91 3.05 8.28
C ALA A 99 -5.48 3.20 7.72
N ALA A 100 -5.02 4.44 7.52
CA ALA A 100 -3.66 4.74 7.08
C ALA A 100 -2.61 4.25 8.09
N ALA A 101 -2.88 4.33 9.40
CA ALA A 101 -2.02 3.74 10.44
C ALA A 101 -1.85 2.21 10.33
N ARG A 102 -2.67 1.54 9.52
CA ARG A 102 -2.58 0.09 9.20
C ARG A 102 -2.11 -0.18 7.77
N GLY A 103 -1.65 0.84 7.05
CA GLY A 103 -1.22 0.73 5.66
C GLY A 103 -2.34 0.66 4.62
N ILE A 104 -3.56 1.07 4.98
CA ILE A 104 -4.68 1.16 4.02
C ILE A 104 -4.62 2.52 3.32
N VAL A 105 -4.47 2.50 2.00
CA VAL A 105 -4.37 3.71 1.15
C VAL A 105 -5.72 4.11 0.54
N LEU A 106 -6.69 3.19 0.51
CA LEU A 106 -7.99 3.44 -0.08
C LEU A 106 -9.06 2.58 0.60
N ARG A 107 -10.24 3.16 0.81
CA ARG A 107 -11.43 2.48 1.34
C ARG A 107 -12.57 2.63 0.34
N LEU A 108 -13.12 1.51 -0.11
CA LEU A 108 -14.18 1.48 -1.11
C LEU A 108 -15.53 1.15 -0.48
N PRO A 109 -16.60 1.78 -0.97
CA PRO A 109 -17.95 1.38 -0.62
C PRO A 109 -18.34 0.07 -1.32
N GLY A 110 -19.30 -0.62 -0.71
CA GLY A 110 -20.02 -1.75 -1.30
C GLY A 110 -19.76 -3.08 -0.60
N PRO A 111 -20.58 -4.09 -0.91
CA PRO A 111 -20.50 -5.39 -0.29
C PRO A 111 -19.34 -6.23 -0.83
N THR A 112 -19.08 -7.36 -0.15
CA THR A 112 -18.36 -8.50 -0.73
C THR A 112 -19.17 -9.11 -1.88
N GLY A 113 -18.54 -10.02 -2.64
CA GLY A 113 -19.12 -10.62 -3.85
C GLY A 113 -18.47 -10.15 -5.13
N THR A 114 -19.07 -10.48 -6.28
CA THR A 114 -18.50 -10.16 -7.59
C THR A 114 -18.87 -8.74 -8.01
N ARG A 115 -17.85 -7.91 -8.28
CA ARG A 115 -17.98 -6.51 -8.73
C ARG A 115 -17.07 -6.27 -9.92
N ASP A 116 -17.64 -5.91 -11.06
CA ASP A 116 -16.92 -5.63 -12.30
C ASP A 116 -15.88 -6.69 -12.69
N GLY A 117 -16.26 -7.96 -12.53
CA GLY A 117 -15.41 -9.12 -12.83
C GLY A 117 -14.33 -9.42 -11.77
N VAL A 118 -14.28 -8.68 -10.66
CA VAL A 118 -13.41 -8.96 -9.51
C VAL A 118 -14.23 -9.61 -8.40
N ARG A 119 -13.74 -10.70 -7.83
CA ARG A 119 -14.35 -11.34 -6.67
C ARG A 119 -13.80 -10.71 -5.39
N VAL A 120 -14.66 -9.96 -4.70
CA VAL A 120 -14.35 -9.31 -3.42
C VAL A 120 -14.73 -10.25 -2.29
N VAL A 121 -13.80 -10.45 -1.36
CA VAL A 121 -13.97 -11.37 -0.22
C VAL A 121 -13.55 -10.66 1.07
N ALA A 122 -14.15 -10.99 2.20
CA ALA A 122 -13.66 -10.61 3.53
C ALA A 122 -13.04 -11.81 4.26
N PRO A 123 -11.73 -12.09 4.08
CA PRO A 123 -11.14 -13.38 4.47
C PRO A 123 -11.15 -13.70 5.97
N VAL A 124 -11.47 -12.71 6.80
CA VAL A 124 -11.56 -12.84 8.27
C VAL A 124 -12.94 -13.33 8.70
N THR A 125 -13.99 -12.97 7.96
CA THR A 125 -15.39 -13.20 8.36
C THR A 125 -16.16 -14.09 7.40
N GLU A 126 -15.61 -14.38 6.23
CA GLU A 126 -16.15 -15.34 5.27
C GLU A 126 -15.05 -16.17 4.61
N SER A 127 -15.45 -17.29 4.00
CA SER A 127 -14.58 -18.19 3.24
C SER A 127 -14.92 -18.16 1.76
N ALA A 128 -13.93 -18.41 0.91
CA ALA A 128 -14.10 -18.56 -0.54
C ALA A 128 -13.15 -19.64 -1.07
N ASP A 129 -13.46 -20.15 -2.27
CA ASP A 129 -12.62 -21.09 -3.01
C ASP A 129 -11.51 -20.32 -3.74
N TYR A 130 -10.57 -19.74 -2.98
CA TYR A 130 -9.57 -18.81 -3.53
C TYR A 130 -8.70 -19.43 -4.63
N LEU A 131 -8.29 -20.70 -4.45
CA LEU A 131 -7.40 -21.36 -5.41
C LEU A 131 -8.13 -21.61 -6.73
N ASP A 132 -9.37 -22.08 -6.68
CA ASP A 132 -10.20 -22.32 -7.86
C ASP A 132 -10.50 -21.01 -8.60
N LEU A 133 -10.85 -19.95 -7.87
CA LEU A 133 -11.07 -18.62 -8.44
C LEU A 133 -9.84 -18.11 -9.19
N LEU A 134 -8.64 -18.28 -8.62
CA LEU A 134 -7.39 -17.90 -9.29
C LEU A 134 -7.08 -18.79 -10.49
N ALA A 135 -7.35 -20.10 -10.41
CA ALA A 135 -7.15 -21.05 -11.52
C ALA A 135 -8.04 -20.70 -12.72
N ASP A 136 -9.25 -20.21 -12.47
CA ASP A 136 -10.20 -19.73 -13.47
C ASP A 136 -9.87 -18.31 -14.00
N GLY A 137 -8.81 -17.69 -13.47
CA GLY A 137 -8.40 -16.34 -13.84
C GLY A 137 -9.27 -15.22 -13.27
N THR A 138 -10.12 -15.53 -12.28
CA THR A 138 -10.94 -14.52 -11.59
C THR A 138 -10.06 -13.67 -10.68
N PRO A 139 -9.95 -12.34 -10.92
CA PRO A 139 -9.22 -11.46 -10.02
C PRO A 139 -9.88 -11.43 -8.64
N LEU A 140 -9.05 -11.44 -7.60
CA LEU A 140 -9.50 -11.33 -6.20
C LEU A 140 -9.25 -9.91 -5.66
N ALA A 141 -10.11 -9.46 -4.76
CA ALA A 141 -9.88 -8.30 -3.91
C ALA A 141 -10.33 -8.60 -2.47
N PHE A 142 -9.68 -8.01 -1.48
CA PHE A 142 -10.04 -8.21 -0.07
C PHE A 142 -10.56 -6.93 0.59
N GLY A 143 -11.32 -7.09 1.67
CA GLY A 143 -11.81 -5.97 2.47
C GLY A 143 -12.26 -6.41 3.86
N SER A 144 -12.59 -5.44 4.69
CA SER A 144 -13.01 -5.65 6.08
C SER A 144 -14.47 -6.09 6.21
N ALA A 145 -15.29 -5.91 5.17
CA ALA A 145 -16.76 -6.02 5.26
C ALA A 145 -17.38 -5.16 6.38
N ALA A 146 -16.72 -4.04 6.72
CA ALA A 146 -17.05 -3.17 7.86
C ALA A 146 -16.97 -3.85 9.25
N GLU A 147 -16.29 -5.00 9.35
CA GLU A 147 -16.17 -5.74 10.60
C GLU A 147 -15.00 -5.26 11.45
N ALA A 148 -15.25 -5.01 12.74
CA ALA A 148 -14.24 -4.47 13.64
C ALA A 148 -13.05 -5.42 13.84
N ALA A 149 -13.29 -6.73 13.81
CA ALA A 149 -12.27 -7.77 13.90
C ALA A 149 -11.41 -7.87 12.63
N ALA A 150 -11.86 -7.32 11.51
CA ALA A 150 -11.18 -7.39 10.22
C ALA A 150 -10.51 -6.06 9.82
N ARG A 151 -10.18 -5.20 10.80
CA ARG A 151 -9.57 -3.89 10.53
C ARG A 151 -8.09 -3.94 10.15
N ASP A 152 -7.38 -5.02 10.51
CA ASP A 152 -5.99 -5.24 10.12
C ASP A 152 -5.93 -5.96 8.76
N PRO A 153 -5.39 -5.33 7.70
CA PRO A 153 -5.34 -5.95 6.39
C PRO A 153 -4.37 -7.14 6.30
N TRP A 154 -3.41 -7.27 7.22
CA TRP A 154 -2.57 -8.47 7.29
C TRP A 154 -3.36 -9.69 7.76
N ASP A 155 -4.45 -9.51 8.49
CA ASP A 155 -5.38 -10.61 8.79
C ASP A 155 -6.14 -11.08 7.56
N TRP A 156 -6.34 -10.23 6.55
CA TRP A 156 -6.92 -10.67 5.27
C TRP A 156 -5.95 -11.58 4.52
N VAL A 157 -4.66 -11.24 4.55
CA VAL A 157 -3.59 -12.06 3.97
C VAL A 157 -3.53 -13.42 4.68
N ARG A 158 -3.48 -13.42 6.02
CA ARG A 158 -3.54 -14.66 6.83
C ARG A 158 -4.82 -15.45 6.59
N GLY A 159 -5.96 -14.78 6.48
CA GLY A 159 -7.26 -15.39 6.22
C GLY A 159 -7.23 -16.26 4.96
N ALA A 160 -6.71 -15.73 3.85
CA ALA A 160 -6.62 -16.46 2.59
C ALA A 160 -5.45 -17.48 2.55
N ALA A 161 -4.33 -17.19 3.21
CA ALA A 161 -3.11 -17.99 3.07
C ALA A 161 -2.94 -19.09 4.14
N ARG A 162 -3.63 -18.96 5.29
CA ARG A 162 -3.48 -19.86 6.44
C ARG A 162 -4.82 -20.36 6.96
N THR A 163 -5.81 -19.48 7.13
CA THR A 163 -7.08 -19.84 7.79
C THR A 163 -8.06 -20.54 6.85
N ALA A 164 -8.03 -20.20 5.56
CA ALA A 164 -8.86 -20.82 4.53
C ALA A 164 -8.72 -22.36 4.55
N PRO A 165 -9.75 -23.10 4.09
CA PRO A 165 -9.66 -24.55 3.91
C PRO A 165 -8.39 -24.92 3.15
N ALA A 166 -7.68 -25.97 3.60
CA ALA A 166 -6.34 -26.27 3.10
C ALA A 166 -6.25 -26.40 1.56
N ALA A 167 -7.29 -26.96 0.93
CA ALA A 167 -7.38 -27.10 -0.52
C ALA A 167 -7.54 -25.77 -1.28
N GLN A 168 -7.97 -24.71 -0.60
CA GLN A 168 -8.28 -23.40 -1.16
C GLN A 168 -7.30 -22.30 -0.73
N ARG A 169 -6.24 -22.64 0.00
CA ARG A 169 -5.22 -21.65 0.42
C ARG A 169 -4.41 -21.19 -0.79
N ILE A 170 -4.02 -19.91 -0.75
CA ILE A 170 -3.17 -19.28 -1.76
C ILE A 170 -1.88 -18.77 -1.11
N SER A 171 -0.87 -18.44 -1.91
CA SER A 171 0.39 -17.91 -1.38
C SER A 171 0.23 -16.53 -0.75
N ASP A 172 1.13 -16.16 0.16
CA ASP A 172 1.15 -14.83 0.80
C ASP A 172 1.22 -13.71 -0.24
N ARG A 173 1.99 -13.92 -1.30
CA ARG A 173 2.07 -12.99 -2.43
C ARG A 173 0.74 -12.85 -3.16
N ALA A 174 0.06 -13.96 -3.46
CA ALA A 174 -1.23 -13.90 -4.14
C ALA A 174 -2.28 -13.18 -3.28
N ALA A 175 -2.31 -13.48 -1.98
CA ALA A 175 -3.21 -12.83 -1.02
C ALA A 175 -2.90 -11.33 -0.86
N PHE A 176 -1.62 -10.96 -0.74
CA PHE A 176 -1.19 -9.55 -0.68
C PHE A 176 -1.54 -8.79 -1.97
N LEU A 177 -1.34 -9.38 -3.15
CA LEU A 177 -1.71 -8.78 -4.43
C LEU A 177 -3.23 -8.60 -4.56
N ALA A 178 -4.03 -9.53 -4.03
CA ALA A 178 -5.49 -9.36 -3.96
C ALA A 178 -5.87 -8.16 -3.07
N ALA A 179 -5.25 -8.03 -1.90
CA ALA A 179 -5.51 -6.97 -0.94
C ALA A 179 -4.96 -5.58 -1.35
N THR A 180 -4.07 -5.52 -2.34
CA THR A 180 -3.48 -4.27 -2.85
C THR A 180 -3.95 -3.98 -4.28
N ARG A 181 -3.30 -4.57 -5.28
CA ARG A 181 -3.62 -4.42 -6.71
C ARG A 181 -5.03 -4.86 -7.06
N GLY A 182 -5.53 -5.91 -6.42
CA GLY A 182 -6.90 -6.40 -6.59
C GLY A 182 -7.94 -5.35 -6.19
N GLY A 183 -7.80 -4.76 -5.00
CA GLY A 183 -8.67 -3.67 -4.57
C GLY A 183 -8.53 -2.40 -5.42
N GLN A 184 -7.33 -2.08 -5.92
CA GLN A 184 -7.17 -0.99 -6.90
C GLN A 184 -7.95 -1.27 -8.20
N ARG A 185 -7.98 -2.51 -8.67
CA ARG A 185 -8.80 -2.88 -9.84
C ARG A 185 -10.29 -2.65 -9.59
N VAL A 186 -10.78 -2.93 -8.38
CA VAL A 186 -12.16 -2.63 -7.99
C VAL A 186 -12.42 -1.12 -7.95
N ALA A 187 -11.45 -0.32 -7.52
CA ALA A 187 -11.55 1.14 -7.51
C ALA A 187 -11.60 1.78 -8.92
N GLY A 188 -11.36 0.98 -9.97
CA GLY A 188 -11.17 1.42 -11.35
C GLY A 188 -9.71 1.76 -11.67
N ASN A 189 -9.45 2.24 -12.89
CA ASN A 189 -8.09 2.52 -13.40
C ASN A 189 -7.40 3.75 -12.76
N ARG A 190 -7.54 4.00 -11.45
CA ARG A 190 -6.89 5.12 -10.76
C ARG A 190 -5.40 4.89 -10.52
N HIS A 191 -5.03 3.70 -10.06
CA HIS A 191 -3.66 3.35 -9.72
C HIS A 191 -3.37 1.88 -10.07
N PRO A 192 -2.22 1.54 -10.69
CA PRO A 192 -1.95 0.16 -11.14
C PRO A 192 -1.61 -0.82 -10.01
N GLY A 193 -1.47 -0.34 -8.77
CA GLY A 193 -1.16 -1.16 -7.60
C GLY A 193 0.28 -1.68 -7.56
N SER A 194 1.22 -0.96 -8.19
CA SER A 194 2.66 -1.25 -8.19
C SER A 194 3.47 0.02 -7.90
N LEU A 195 4.73 -0.15 -7.48
CA LEU A 195 5.66 0.96 -7.23
C LEU A 195 6.62 1.07 -8.41
N ARG A 196 6.44 2.12 -9.22
CA ARG A 196 7.23 2.35 -10.44
C ARG A 196 7.39 3.84 -10.68
N THR A 197 8.51 4.21 -11.29
CA THR A 197 8.74 5.58 -11.74
C THR A 197 7.60 6.08 -12.63
N GLY A 198 7.20 7.34 -12.42
CA GLY A 198 6.11 8.02 -13.13
C GLY A 198 4.71 7.72 -12.58
N LEU A 199 4.56 6.84 -11.59
CA LEU A 199 3.27 6.61 -10.94
C LEU A 199 3.03 7.54 -9.76
N PRO A 200 1.76 7.81 -9.39
CA PRO A 200 1.45 8.48 -8.14
C PRO A 200 2.11 7.78 -6.95
N ALA A 201 2.68 8.57 -6.05
CA ALA A 201 3.34 8.09 -4.84
C ALA A 201 2.31 7.60 -3.82
N THR A 202 1.86 6.36 -4.02
CA THR A 202 0.90 5.67 -3.13
C THR A 202 1.52 4.37 -2.61
N PHE A 203 2.03 4.41 -1.38
CA PHE A 203 2.81 3.34 -0.77
C PHE A 203 2.75 3.36 0.76
N VAL A 204 3.26 2.29 1.36
CA VAL A 204 3.45 2.16 2.81
C VAL A 204 4.90 1.84 3.07
N VAL A 205 5.49 2.54 4.05
CA VAL A 205 6.76 2.18 4.68
C VAL A 205 6.43 1.39 5.93
N TRP A 206 6.87 0.14 5.98
CA TRP A 206 6.75 -0.74 7.13
C TRP A 206 8.05 -0.71 7.92
N GLU A 207 7.96 -0.97 9.23
CA GLU A 207 9.15 -1.07 10.06
C GLU A 207 10.14 -2.11 9.54
N PRO A 208 11.45 -1.98 9.87
CA PRO A 208 12.42 -2.97 9.49
C PRO A 208 11.98 -4.34 9.97
N TRP A 209 11.70 -5.21 9.02
CA TRP A 209 11.43 -6.61 9.32
C TRP A 209 12.75 -7.34 9.20
N ASP A 210 13.00 -8.33 10.06
CA ASP A 210 14.11 -9.24 9.83
C ASP A 210 13.76 -10.11 8.62
N LEU A 211 13.98 -9.54 7.42
CA LEU A 211 13.83 -10.23 6.14
C LEU A 211 14.95 -11.27 5.96
N THR A 212 15.86 -11.39 6.94
CA THR A 212 16.77 -12.53 7.04
C THR A 212 16.02 -13.69 7.70
N VAL A 213 15.57 -14.61 6.86
CA VAL A 213 15.41 -15.99 7.30
C VAL A 213 16.74 -16.41 7.93
N ARG A 214 16.77 -16.59 9.26
CA ARG A 214 17.83 -17.38 9.90
C ARG A 214 17.71 -18.81 9.36
N SER A 215 18.56 -19.12 8.40
CA SER A 215 18.80 -20.47 7.91
C SER A 215 19.21 -21.37 9.08
N ALA A 216 18.41 -22.40 9.36
CA ALA A 216 19.02 -23.64 9.83
C ALA A 216 19.65 -24.33 8.62
N ALA A 217 20.94 -24.60 8.73
CA ALA A 217 21.85 -25.23 7.77
C ALA A 217 22.57 -24.27 6.79
N GLU A 218 23.86 -24.19 7.05
CA GLU A 218 24.94 -23.52 6.36
C GLU A 218 24.93 -23.61 4.82
N ARG A 219 25.38 -22.47 4.24
CA ARG A 219 26.12 -22.32 2.98
C ARG A 219 25.27 -22.04 1.73
N VAL A 220 25.62 -20.92 1.09
CA VAL A 220 25.27 -20.39 -0.25
C VAL A 220 24.27 -19.22 -0.27
N ASP A 221 24.81 -18.05 -0.60
CA ASP A 221 24.24 -16.82 -1.20
C ASP A 221 22.99 -16.17 -0.57
N SER A 222 23.22 -15.03 0.10
CA SER A 222 22.28 -14.20 0.86
C SER A 222 21.28 -13.37 0.03
N TRP A 223 20.82 -13.88 -1.10
CA TRP A 223 19.76 -13.24 -1.89
C TRP A 223 18.85 -14.32 -2.50
N SER A 224 17.83 -14.72 -1.75
CA SER A 224 16.79 -15.62 -2.27
C SER A 224 15.73 -14.80 -3.00
N THR A 225 16.08 -14.36 -4.20
CA THR A 225 15.08 -14.09 -5.24
C THR A 225 14.63 -15.42 -5.85
N ASP A 226 13.33 -15.62 -6.05
CA ASP A 226 12.87 -16.61 -7.01
C ASP A 226 13.53 -16.29 -8.37
N PRO A 227 14.27 -17.23 -9.00
CA PRO A 227 15.01 -16.98 -10.25
C PRO A 227 14.13 -16.46 -11.38
N ARG A 228 12.79 -16.58 -11.28
CA ARG A 228 11.85 -16.06 -12.27
C ARG A 228 11.30 -14.67 -11.95
N SER A 229 11.25 -14.23 -10.70
CA SER A 229 10.43 -13.06 -10.34
C SER A 229 11.15 -11.91 -9.65
N ARG A 230 12.39 -12.09 -9.16
CA ARG A 230 13.25 -11.08 -8.50
C ARG A 230 12.58 -10.18 -7.43
N THR A 231 11.33 -10.41 -7.07
CA THR A 231 10.56 -9.53 -6.18
C THR A 231 10.99 -9.79 -4.73
N PRO A 232 11.25 -8.75 -3.91
CA PRO A 232 11.56 -8.95 -2.49
C PRO A 232 10.48 -9.74 -1.75
N LEU A 233 10.91 -10.47 -0.72
CA LEU A 233 10.02 -11.27 0.11
C LEU A 233 9.08 -10.35 0.92
N LEU A 234 7.84 -10.81 1.10
CA LEU A 234 6.92 -10.19 2.04
C LEU A 234 7.33 -10.55 3.48
N PRO A 235 6.92 -9.76 4.49
CA PRO A 235 7.12 -10.09 5.89
C PRO A 235 6.56 -11.48 6.20
N ASP A 236 7.24 -12.20 7.08
CA ASP A 236 6.74 -13.47 7.61
C ASP A 236 5.51 -13.20 8.49
N ILE A 237 4.32 -13.40 7.91
CA ILE A 237 3.04 -13.09 8.54
C ILE A 237 2.73 -13.98 9.76
N ASP A 238 3.49 -15.05 9.99
CA ASP A 238 3.39 -15.92 11.16
C ASP A 238 4.13 -15.34 12.38
N GLN A 239 5.06 -14.40 12.17
CA GLN A 239 5.79 -13.71 13.24
C GLN A 239 5.09 -12.45 13.76
N GLY A 240 4.03 -11.99 13.10
CA GLY A 240 3.19 -10.88 13.55
C GLY A 240 2.65 -10.00 12.42
N THR A 241 2.09 -8.85 12.79
CA THR A 241 1.73 -7.79 11.85
C THR A 241 2.85 -6.74 11.83
N PRO A 242 3.47 -6.42 10.68
CA PRO A 242 4.44 -5.35 10.60
C PRO A 242 3.74 -4.01 10.84
N ARG A 243 4.35 -3.14 11.66
CA ARG A 243 3.82 -1.81 11.91
C ARG A 243 4.07 -0.90 10.69
N ALA A 244 3.02 -0.20 10.25
CA ALA A 244 3.17 0.87 9.27
C ALA A 244 3.84 2.08 9.92
N LEU A 245 5.01 2.47 9.43
CA LEU A 245 5.73 3.67 9.84
C LEU A 245 5.29 4.90 9.06
N ARG A 246 4.93 4.74 7.79
CA ARG A 246 4.41 5.85 6.98
C ARG A 246 3.46 5.33 5.92
N THR A 247 2.34 6.03 5.71
CA THR A 247 1.43 5.74 4.59
C THR A 247 1.25 7.00 3.76
N VAL A 248 1.54 6.89 2.47
CA VAL A 248 1.52 7.98 1.50
C VAL A 248 0.47 7.67 0.43
N VAL A 249 -0.34 8.66 0.06
CA VAL A 249 -1.34 8.56 -1.02
C VAL A 249 -1.18 9.77 -1.92
N GLU A 250 -0.84 9.53 -3.19
CA GLU A 250 -0.60 10.59 -4.19
C GLU A 250 0.38 11.66 -3.67
N GLY A 251 1.45 11.22 -2.99
CA GLY A 251 2.46 12.11 -2.40
C GLY A 251 2.11 12.68 -1.03
N ARG A 252 0.86 12.59 -0.59
CA ARG A 252 0.42 13.11 0.71
C ARG A 252 0.62 12.07 1.80
N ILE A 253 1.31 12.44 2.87
CA ILE A 253 1.47 11.61 4.05
C ILE A 253 0.15 11.60 4.83
N LEU A 254 -0.48 10.43 4.96
CA LEU A 254 -1.73 10.22 5.73
C LEU A 254 -1.47 9.64 7.12
N HIS A 255 -0.33 8.98 7.30
CA HIS A 255 0.15 8.46 8.58
C HIS A 255 1.66 8.63 8.63
N ASP A 256 2.19 9.13 9.75
CA ASP A 256 3.63 9.31 9.96
C ASP A 256 4.04 8.93 11.40
N GLY A 257 4.85 7.88 11.49
CA GLY A 257 5.55 7.42 12.68
C GLY A 257 7.02 7.13 12.40
N LEU A 258 7.53 7.48 11.21
CA LEU A 258 8.88 7.15 10.77
C LEU A 258 9.94 7.89 11.60
N GLY A 259 9.66 9.14 11.99
CA GLY A 259 10.52 9.90 12.93
C GLY A 259 10.48 9.41 14.38
N GLN A 260 9.55 8.52 14.75
CA GLN A 260 9.45 7.91 16.08
C GLN A 260 10.07 6.50 16.13
N ALA A 261 10.51 5.99 14.98
CA ALA A 261 11.09 4.65 14.82
C ALA A 261 12.63 4.68 14.68
N ALA A 262 13.26 5.86 14.72
CA ALA A 262 14.70 5.98 14.80
C ALA A 262 15.20 5.38 16.14
N PRO A 263 16.25 4.56 16.14
CA PRO A 263 16.84 4.00 17.36
C PRO A 263 17.42 5.07 18.29
#